data_AF-A0A090VU25-F1
#
_entry.id   AF-A0A090VU25-F1
#
_cell.length_a   1.000
_cell.length_b   1.000
_cell.length_c   1.000
_cell.angle_alpha   90.00
_cell.angle_beta   90.00
_cell.angle_gamma   90.00
#
_symmetry.space_group_name_H-M   'P 1'
#
loop_
_entity.id
_entity.type
_entity.pdbx_description
1 polymer ?
#
loop_
_entity_poly.entity_id
_entity_poly.type
_entity_poly.pdbx_seq_one_letter_code
_entity_poly.pdbx_strand_id
1 'polypeptide(L)'
;MIKIIKMKKQIFVLVSLFVLTYSCKQDNTTTTAEQETSSISDPLPSWNDGKTKDEIIAFVKKVTTEGTQDFVPVEDRIATFDNDGTLWAEQPIYFQLFFALDQIKVLAPEHPEWKTTEPFKSVLEDDMKGVLKSGKEGLLKIAMASHANIDAEDFKSAVKTWMATAKHPRFNQPYNAVVYQPCLN
;
A
#
# COMPACT_ATOMS: atom_id res chain seq x y z
N MET A 1 -61.86 -9.67 -51.31
CA MET A 1 -61.85 -11.13 -51.10
C MET A 1 -61.92 -11.38 -49.59
N ILE A 2 -62.84 -12.24 -49.15
CA ILE A 2 -62.74 -13.20 -48.02
C ILE A 2 -62.20 -12.65 -46.68
N LYS A 3 -62.79 -12.78 -45.49
CA LYS A 3 -64.08 -13.21 -44.91
C LYS A 3 -63.82 -13.13 -43.37
N ILE A 4 -64.77 -12.59 -42.57
CA ILE A 4 -65.26 -13.08 -41.25
C ILE A 4 -64.17 -13.17 -40.10
N ILE A 5 -64.32 -12.74 -38.84
CA ILE A 5 -65.34 -12.99 -37.82
C ILE A 5 -65.23 -11.95 -36.69
N LYS A 6 -66.39 -11.37 -36.35
CA LYS A 6 -66.72 -10.64 -35.11
C LYS A 6 -66.91 -11.62 -33.95
N MET A 7 -66.68 -11.20 -32.70
CA MET A 7 -67.71 -11.02 -31.65
C MET A 7 -67.04 -10.77 -30.27
N LYS A 8 -67.23 -9.59 -29.67
CA LYS A 8 -68.35 -9.14 -28.77
C LYS A 8 -68.32 -9.87 -27.41
N LYS A 9 -68.31 -9.23 -26.23
CA LYS A 9 -69.26 -8.26 -25.61
C LYS A 9 -68.51 -7.60 -24.43
N GLN A 10 -68.39 -6.29 -24.25
CA GLN A 10 -69.36 -5.26 -23.81
C GLN A 10 -70.14 -5.49 -22.49
N ILE A 11 -69.71 -4.70 -21.47
CA ILE A 11 -70.45 -3.81 -20.54
C ILE A 11 -71.33 -4.42 -19.41
N PHE A 12 -71.03 -4.03 -18.15
CA PHE A 12 -71.89 -3.48 -17.06
C PHE A 12 -71.21 -3.72 -15.67
N VAL A 13 -70.71 -2.71 -14.92
CA VAL A 13 -71.37 -1.81 -13.94
C VAL A 13 -71.63 -2.45 -12.54
N LEU A 14 -70.84 -1.96 -11.55
CA LEU A 14 -71.16 -1.53 -10.16
C LEU A 14 -71.60 -2.49 -9.00
N VAL A 15 -70.93 -2.24 -7.85
CA VAL A 15 -71.29 -2.35 -6.40
C VAL A 15 -71.47 -3.74 -5.73
N SER A 16 -70.65 -4.03 -4.72
CA SER A 16 -71.07 -4.10 -3.28
C SER A 16 -70.10 -4.88 -2.38
N LEU A 17 -69.57 -4.15 -1.39
CA LEU A 17 -69.45 -4.47 0.03
C LEU A 17 -69.43 -5.97 0.46
N PHE A 18 -68.29 -6.45 0.96
CA PHE A 18 -68.29 -7.43 2.07
C PHE A 18 -67.00 -7.29 2.90
N VAL A 19 -67.20 -6.91 4.18
CA VAL A 19 -66.19 -6.89 5.23
C VAL A 19 -66.01 -8.32 5.74
N LEU A 20 -64.78 -8.83 5.75
CA LEU A 20 -64.40 -10.00 6.53
C LEU A 20 -63.06 -9.71 7.21
N THR A 21 -63.15 -9.49 8.51
CA THR A 21 -62.05 -9.35 9.46
C THR A 21 -61.29 -10.67 9.57
N TYR A 22 -60.04 -10.70 9.12
CA TYR A 22 -59.09 -11.74 9.52
C TYR A 22 -58.26 -11.25 10.70
N SER A 23 -58.49 -11.89 11.84
CA SER A 23 -57.74 -11.76 13.09
C SER A 23 -56.30 -12.25 12.87
N CYS A 24 -55.31 -11.34 12.97
CA CYS A 24 -53.90 -11.70 13.03
C CYS A 24 -53.54 -12.09 14.47
N LYS A 25 -53.06 -13.33 14.62
CA LYS A 25 -52.50 -13.88 15.85
C LYS A 25 -51.04 -13.37 15.97
N GLN A 26 -50.75 -12.51 16.94
CA GLN A 26 -49.37 -12.14 17.27
C GLN A 26 -48.73 -13.24 18.12
N ASP A 27 -47.76 -13.95 17.56
CA ASP A 27 -46.80 -14.71 18.33
C ASP A 27 -45.78 -13.71 18.91
N ASN A 28 -45.83 -13.52 20.23
CA ASN A 28 -44.84 -12.74 20.97
C ASN A 28 -43.55 -13.55 21.09
N THR A 29 -42.66 -13.41 20.11
CA THR A 29 -41.27 -13.81 20.26
C THR A 29 -40.50 -12.60 20.77
N THR A 30 -40.12 -12.65 22.04
CA THR A 30 -39.19 -11.70 22.67
C THR A 30 -37.83 -11.82 21.97
N THR A 31 -37.55 -10.93 21.03
CA THR A 31 -36.20 -10.73 20.50
C THR A 31 -35.39 -10.00 21.56
N THR A 32 -34.55 -10.73 22.28
CA THR A 32 -33.44 -10.15 23.04
C THR A 32 -32.53 -9.46 22.02
N ALA A 33 -32.47 -8.12 22.05
CA ALA A 33 -31.50 -7.38 21.27
C ALA A 33 -30.10 -7.74 21.80
N GLU A 34 -29.35 -8.53 21.03
CA GLU A 34 -27.91 -8.62 21.20
C GLU A 34 -27.34 -7.23 20.90
N GLN A 35 -26.93 -6.55 21.97
CA GLN A 35 -26.06 -5.39 21.86
C GLN A 35 -24.72 -5.91 21.32
N GLU A 36 -24.50 -5.76 20.01
CA GLU A 36 -23.17 -5.87 19.42
C GLU A 36 -22.28 -4.81 20.08
N THR A 37 -21.51 -5.22 21.08
CA THR A 37 -20.35 -4.45 21.52
C THR A 37 -19.32 -4.54 20.40
N SER A 38 -19.32 -3.56 19.51
CA SER A 38 -18.19 -3.30 18.61
C SER A 38 -16.94 -3.16 19.50
N SER A 39 -16.14 -4.21 19.57
CA SER A 39 -14.80 -4.10 20.13
C SER A 39 -14.01 -3.21 19.18
N ILE A 40 -13.69 -1.99 19.61
CA ILE A 40 -12.72 -1.17 18.91
C ILE A 40 -11.40 -1.95 18.99
N SER A 41 -11.01 -2.58 17.89
CA SER A 41 -9.69 -3.21 17.78
C SER A 41 -8.64 -2.14 18.04
N ASP A 42 -7.59 -2.47 18.78
CA ASP A 42 -6.44 -1.56 18.95
C ASP A 42 -6.01 -1.02 17.58
N PRO A 43 -6.11 0.30 17.33
CA PRO A 43 -5.83 0.86 16.01
C PRO A 43 -4.36 0.78 15.63
N LEU A 44 -3.45 0.52 16.58
CA LEU A 44 -2.01 0.45 16.40
C LEU A 44 -1.42 -0.82 17.07
N PRO A 45 -1.81 -2.03 16.61
CA PRO A 45 -1.53 -3.28 17.33
C PRO A 45 -0.05 -3.69 17.32
N SER A 46 0.74 -3.16 16.39
CA SER A 46 2.20 -3.38 16.33
C SER A 46 3.00 -2.34 17.11
N TRP A 47 2.35 -1.35 17.73
CA TRP A 47 2.99 -0.33 18.55
C TRP A 47 2.98 -0.75 20.02
N ASN A 48 4.15 -0.67 20.66
CA ASN A 48 4.25 -0.81 22.11
C ASN A 48 3.40 0.27 22.80
N ASP A 49 2.77 -0.10 23.91
CA ASP A 49 2.06 0.86 24.73
C ASP A 49 3.02 1.90 25.32
N GLY A 50 2.59 3.15 25.34
CA GLY A 50 3.36 4.26 25.87
C GLY A 50 3.10 5.58 25.15
N LYS A 51 3.82 6.60 25.62
CA LYS A 51 3.60 8.01 25.25
C LYS A 51 3.48 8.24 23.74
N THR A 52 4.33 7.64 22.93
CA THR A 52 4.30 7.84 21.47
C THR A 52 3.00 7.33 20.83
N LYS A 53 2.54 6.13 21.19
CA LYS A 53 1.29 5.55 20.69
C LYS A 53 0.10 6.41 21.12
N ASP A 54 0.09 6.83 22.39
CA ASP A 54 -0.95 7.67 22.97
C ASP A 54 -1.03 9.03 22.27
N GLU A 55 0.11 9.68 22.01
CA GLU A 55 0.18 10.98 21.34
C GLU A 55 -0.28 10.91 19.88
N ILE A 56 0.07 9.85 19.15
CA ILE A 56 -0.42 9.64 17.77
C ILE A 56 -1.94 9.50 17.77
N ILE A 57 -2.50 8.63 18.62
CA ILE A 57 -3.95 8.40 18.70
C ILE A 57 -4.67 9.69 19.13
N ALA A 58 -4.15 10.39 20.13
CA ALA A 58 -4.71 11.64 20.61
C ALA A 58 -4.68 12.73 19.53
N PHE A 59 -3.56 12.86 18.80
CA PHE A 59 -3.44 13.82 17.71
C PHE A 59 -4.44 13.54 16.60
N VAL A 60 -4.53 12.29 16.11
CA VAL A 60 -5.49 11.89 15.08
C VAL A 60 -6.91 12.19 15.54
N LYS A 61 -7.29 11.80 16.75
CA LYS A 61 -8.62 12.10 17.30
C LYS A 61 -8.89 13.61 17.37
N LYS A 62 -7.91 14.38 17.86
CA LYS A 62 -8.01 15.83 18.00
C LYS A 62 -8.30 16.52 16.66
N VAL A 63 -7.56 16.17 15.60
CA VAL A 63 -7.72 16.81 14.29
C VAL A 63 -8.87 16.27 13.45
N THR A 64 -9.48 15.15 13.84
CA THR A 64 -10.59 14.52 13.12
C THR A 64 -11.95 14.67 13.79
N THR A 65 -12.02 15.16 15.04
CA THR A 65 -13.29 15.34 15.76
C THR A 65 -14.00 16.61 15.26
N GLU A 66 -15.09 16.43 14.52
CA GLU A 66 -15.92 17.51 14.00
C GLU A 66 -16.44 18.44 15.10
N GLY A 67 -16.60 19.73 14.76
CA GLY A 67 -17.11 20.75 15.69
C GLY A 67 -16.11 21.22 16.76
N THR A 68 -14.88 20.71 16.75
CA THR A 68 -13.80 21.19 17.62
C THR A 68 -12.98 22.29 16.96
N GLN A 69 -12.29 23.12 17.75
CA GLN A 69 -11.41 24.17 17.23
C GLN A 69 -10.22 23.62 16.44
N ASP A 70 -9.78 22.41 16.78
CA ASP A 70 -8.62 21.77 16.15
C ASP A 70 -8.98 20.88 14.95
N PHE A 71 -10.27 20.82 14.58
CA PHE A 71 -10.73 20.04 13.44
C PHE A 71 -10.04 20.50 12.14
N VAL A 72 -9.46 19.55 11.42
CA VAL A 72 -8.85 19.76 10.10
C VAL A 72 -9.78 19.14 9.04
N PRO A 73 -10.19 19.89 8.00
CA PRO A 73 -10.95 19.37 6.87
C PRO A 73 -10.26 18.15 6.24
N VAL A 74 -11.03 17.22 5.67
CA VAL A 74 -10.49 15.94 5.17
C VAL A 74 -9.41 16.18 4.11
N GLU A 75 -9.64 17.15 3.23
CA GLU A 75 -8.76 17.57 2.15
C GLU A 75 -7.39 18.11 2.64
N ASP A 76 -7.31 18.57 3.88
CA ASP A 76 -6.11 19.18 4.46
C ASP A 76 -5.32 18.19 5.35
N ARG A 77 -5.81 16.96 5.52
CA ARG A 77 -5.17 15.92 6.37
C ARG A 77 -4.01 15.24 5.64
N ILE A 78 -2.94 15.99 5.36
CA ILE A 78 -1.75 15.50 4.68
C ILE A 78 -0.67 15.12 5.70
N ALA A 79 -0.22 13.87 5.65
CA ALA A 79 0.91 13.36 6.43
C ALA A 79 2.05 12.93 5.49
N THR A 80 3.29 13.33 5.80
CA THR A 80 4.48 12.98 5.03
C THR A 80 5.37 12.05 5.83
N PHE A 81 5.82 10.97 5.19
CA PHE A 81 6.76 10.01 5.77
C PHE A 81 8.02 9.99 4.90
N ASP A 82 9.17 9.99 5.55
CA ASP A 82 10.40 9.54 4.89
C ASP A 82 10.31 8.03 4.61
N ASN A 83 11.18 7.48 3.77
CA ASN A 83 11.15 6.07 3.37
C ASN A 83 12.28 5.27 4.03
N ASP A 84 13.54 5.59 3.72
CA ASP A 84 14.72 4.92 4.26
C ASP A 84 14.82 5.15 5.78
N GLY A 85 14.94 4.08 6.56
CA GLY A 85 15.01 4.16 8.03
C GLY A 85 13.69 4.49 8.73
N THR A 86 12.63 4.83 7.98
CA THR A 86 11.30 5.18 8.51
C THR A 86 10.24 4.15 8.16
N LEU A 87 10.13 3.76 6.88
CA LEU A 87 9.18 2.76 6.39
C LEU A 87 9.84 1.39 6.18
N TRP A 88 11.13 1.38 5.81
CA TRP A 88 11.94 0.18 5.65
C TRP A 88 13.36 0.34 6.20
N ALA A 89 14.10 -0.75 6.33
CA ALA A 89 15.47 -0.68 6.83
C ALA A 89 16.41 0.03 5.82
N GLU A 90 17.44 0.70 6.35
CA GLU A 90 18.45 1.42 5.54
C GLU A 90 19.90 0.95 5.82
N GLN A 91 20.07 -0.04 6.71
CA GLN A 91 21.38 -0.51 7.15
C GLN A 91 21.68 -1.88 6.54
N PRO A 92 22.90 -2.11 6.00
CA PRO A 92 24.10 -1.29 6.21
C PRO A 92 24.25 -0.11 5.23
N ILE A 93 23.47 -0.10 4.16
CA ILE A 93 23.36 1.00 3.20
C ILE A 93 21.93 0.99 2.59
N TYR A 94 21.52 2.10 2.00
CA TYR A 94 20.21 2.25 1.35
C TYR A 94 19.94 1.17 0.29
N PHE A 95 18.68 0.73 0.19
CA PHE A 95 18.28 -0.30 -0.78
C PHE A 95 18.53 0.15 -2.22
N GLN A 96 18.35 1.45 -2.52
CA GLN A 96 18.68 2.00 -3.83
C GLN A 96 20.16 1.84 -4.18
N LEU A 97 21.06 1.97 -3.20
CA LEU A 97 22.49 1.75 -3.46
C LEU A 97 22.78 0.28 -3.70
N PHE A 98 22.17 -0.65 -2.95
CA PHE A 98 22.28 -2.08 -3.26
C PHE A 98 21.82 -2.40 -4.68
N PHE A 99 20.66 -1.88 -5.09
CA PHE A 99 20.17 -2.02 -6.46
C PHE A 99 21.18 -1.48 -7.48
N ALA A 100 21.72 -0.28 -7.27
CA ALA A 100 22.71 0.32 -8.16
C ALA A 100 23.97 -0.54 -8.32
N LEU A 101 24.48 -1.11 -7.22
CA LEU A 101 25.64 -2.00 -7.23
C LEU A 101 25.37 -3.27 -8.03
N ASP A 102 24.19 -3.87 -7.88
CA ASP A 102 23.83 -5.07 -8.65
C ASP A 102 23.62 -4.75 -10.13
N GLN A 103 23.07 -3.57 -10.46
CA GLN A 103 22.97 -3.11 -11.86
C GLN A 103 24.35 -2.89 -12.52
N ILE A 104 25.36 -2.40 -11.78
CA ILE A 104 26.74 -2.34 -12.30
C ILE A 104 27.23 -3.74 -12.72
N LYS A 105 26.91 -4.78 -11.95
CA LYS A 105 27.29 -6.16 -12.32
C LYS A 105 26.55 -6.65 -13.56
N VAL A 106 25.28 -6.30 -13.70
CA VAL A 106 24.46 -6.63 -14.88
C VAL A 106 25.03 -5.97 -16.15
N LEU A 107 25.42 -4.70 -16.05
CA LEU A 107 25.92 -3.90 -17.18
C LEU A 107 27.41 -4.14 -17.48
N ALA A 108 28.17 -4.76 -16.56
CA ALA A 108 29.60 -5.01 -16.70
C ALA A 108 30.05 -5.69 -18.03
N PRO A 109 29.28 -6.62 -18.65
CA PRO A 109 29.64 -7.19 -19.94
C PRO A 109 29.77 -6.15 -21.07
N GLU A 110 29.04 -5.04 -20.98
CA GLU A 110 29.05 -3.93 -21.95
C GLU A 110 30.15 -2.89 -21.64
N HIS A 111 30.75 -2.99 -20.45
CA HIS A 111 31.72 -2.03 -19.91
C HIS A 111 33.02 -2.72 -19.45
N PRO A 112 33.85 -3.24 -20.38
CA PRO A 112 35.08 -3.94 -20.02
C PRO A 112 36.07 -3.09 -19.24
N GLU A 113 36.04 -1.76 -19.39
CA GLU A 113 36.88 -0.80 -18.67
C GLU A 113 36.60 -0.78 -17.15
N TRP A 114 35.40 -1.16 -16.72
CA TRP A 114 35.02 -1.20 -15.30
C TRP A 114 35.84 -2.20 -14.49
N LYS A 115 36.43 -3.22 -15.12
CA LYS A 115 37.35 -4.16 -14.45
C LYS A 115 38.60 -3.49 -13.88
N THR A 116 38.93 -2.29 -14.34
CA THR A 116 40.13 -1.55 -13.92
C THR A 116 39.84 -0.14 -13.41
N THR A 117 38.60 0.34 -13.56
CA THR A 117 38.22 1.71 -13.27
C THR A 117 37.44 1.79 -11.96
N GLU A 118 37.91 2.59 -11.01
CA GLU A 118 37.16 2.87 -9.78
C GLU A 118 36.02 3.89 -10.03
N PRO A 119 34.88 3.76 -9.32
CA PRO A 119 34.61 2.80 -8.26
C PRO A 119 34.06 1.44 -8.75
N PHE A 120 33.86 1.27 -10.06
CA PHE A 120 33.21 0.09 -10.63
C PHE A 120 33.99 -1.20 -10.36
N LYS A 121 35.32 -1.14 -10.41
CA LYS A 121 36.18 -2.25 -10.05
C LYS A 121 35.86 -2.78 -8.65
N SER A 122 35.80 -1.89 -7.66
CA SER A 122 35.43 -2.27 -6.28
C SER A 122 34.05 -2.92 -6.21
N VAL A 123 33.09 -2.48 -7.03
CA VAL A 123 31.76 -3.12 -7.10
C VAL A 123 31.84 -4.54 -7.66
N LEU A 124 32.60 -4.74 -8.74
CA LEU A 124 32.76 -6.05 -9.39
C LEU A 124 33.54 -7.05 -8.55
N GLU A 125 34.40 -6.57 -7.65
CA GLU A 125 35.17 -7.38 -6.70
C GLU A 125 34.46 -7.57 -5.34
N ASP A 126 33.21 -7.11 -5.19
CA ASP A 126 32.44 -7.11 -3.94
C ASP A 126 33.15 -6.40 -2.76
N ASP A 127 34.05 -5.45 -3.06
CA ASP A 127 34.77 -4.64 -2.06
C ASP A 127 33.96 -3.40 -1.64
N MET A 128 33.03 -3.62 -0.71
CA MET A 128 32.24 -2.52 -0.14
C MET A 128 33.08 -1.45 0.58
N LYS A 129 34.26 -1.79 1.10
CA LYS A 129 35.14 -0.78 1.72
C LYS A 129 35.75 0.11 0.63
N GLY A 130 36.17 -0.48 -0.48
CA GLY A 130 36.62 0.23 -1.69
C GLY A 130 35.54 1.15 -2.25
N VAL A 131 34.31 0.64 -2.40
CA VAL A 131 33.14 1.43 -2.84
C VAL A 131 32.93 2.63 -1.91
N LEU A 132 32.87 2.44 -0.60
CA LEU A 132 32.61 3.54 0.35
C LEU A 132 33.78 4.54 0.42
N LYS A 133 35.02 4.07 0.23
CA LYS A 133 36.21 4.94 0.19
C LYS A 133 36.18 5.93 -0.98
N SER A 134 35.45 5.63 -2.06
CA SER A 134 35.26 6.55 -3.19
C SER A 134 34.44 7.80 -2.83
N GLY A 135 33.76 7.79 -1.68
CA GLY A 135 32.98 8.92 -1.18
C GLY A 135 31.79 9.27 -2.08
N LYS A 136 31.22 10.46 -1.84
CA LYS A 136 30.02 10.92 -2.56
C LYS A 136 30.17 10.93 -4.07
N GLU A 137 31.36 11.29 -4.58
CA GLU A 137 31.62 11.33 -6.02
C GLU A 137 31.55 9.95 -6.66
N GLY A 138 32.17 8.93 -6.05
CA GLY A 138 32.10 7.57 -6.57
C GLY A 138 30.71 6.97 -6.44
N LEU A 139 30.02 7.19 -5.33
CA LEU A 139 28.62 6.78 -5.18
C LEU A 139 27.72 7.41 -6.26
N LEU A 140 27.95 8.68 -6.60
CA LEU A 140 27.24 9.34 -7.69
C LEU A 140 27.58 8.74 -9.06
N LYS A 141 28.86 8.39 -9.32
CA LYS A 141 29.26 7.69 -10.56
C LYS A 141 28.56 6.34 -10.69
N ILE A 142 28.47 5.57 -9.60
CA ILE A 142 27.74 4.30 -9.56
C ILE A 142 26.27 4.53 -9.90
N ALA A 143 25.61 5.45 -9.18
CA ALA A 143 24.21 5.75 -9.38
C ALA A 143 23.93 6.21 -10.82
N MET A 144 24.74 7.11 -11.36
CA MET A 144 24.58 7.58 -12.73
C MET A 144 24.79 6.46 -13.76
N ALA A 145 25.87 5.70 -13.65
CA ALA A 145 26.18 4.64 -14.61
C ALA A 145 25.14 3.50 -14.57
N SER A 146 24.62 3.17 -13.39
CA SER A 146 23.67 2.08 -13.22
C SER A 146 22.23 2.43 -13.64
N HIS A 147 21.94 3.72 -13.90
CA HIS A 147 20.62 4.21 -14.27
C HIS A 147 20.63 5.03 -15.59
N ALA A 148 21.78 5.20 -16.23
CA ALA A 148 21.88 6.01 -17.44
C ALA A 148 21.30 5.27 -18.66
N ASN A 149 20.79 6.05 -19.61
CA ASN A 149 20.33 5.57 -20.93
C ASN A 149 19.24 4.49 -20.90
N ILE A 150 18.50 4.38 -19.79
CA ILE A 150 17.32 3.52 -19.65
C ILE A 150 16.06 4.40 -19.60
N ASP A 151 14.97 3.95 -20.22
CA ASP A 151 13.68 4.62 -20.04
C ASP A 151 13.00 4.20 -18.74
N ALA A 152 11.93 4.91 -18.38
CA ALA A 152 11.27 4.72 -17.10
C ALA A 152 10.60 3.35 -16.94
N GLU A 153 10.08 2.74 -18.01
CA GLU A 153 9.42 1.43 -17.92
C GLU A 153 10.45 0.31 -17.83
N ASP A 154 11.55 0.40 -18.57
CA ASP A 154 12.66 -0.55 -18.45
C ASP A 154 13.30 -0.46 -17.05
N PHE A 155 13.48 0.76 -16.52
CA PHE A 155 13.97 0.97 -15.17
C PHE A 155 13.07 0.30 -14.12
N LYS A 156 11.77 0.54 -14.21
CA LYS A 156 10.77 -0.06 -13.34
C LYS A 156 10.75 -1.59 -13.44
N SER A 157 10.95 -2.14 -14.64
CA SER A 157 11.07 -3.58 -14.87
C SER A 157 12.32 -4.15 -14.20
N ALA A 158 13.46 -3.47 -14.32
CA ALA A 158 14.72 -3.85 -13.67
C ALA A 158 14.57 -3.85 -12.13
N VAL A 159 13.98 -2.80 -11.56
CA VAL A 159 13.72 -2.72 -10.11
C VAL A 159 12.78 -3.84 -9.66
N LYS A 160 11.69 -4.12 -10.39
CA LYS A 160 10.78 -5.24 -10.06
C LYS A 160 11.49 -6.58 -10.07
N THR A 161 12.32 -6.82 -11.09
CA THR A 161 13.08 -8.07 -11.24
C THR A 161 14.08 -8.24 -10.10
N TRP A 162 14.78 -7.15 -9.75
CA TRP A 162 15.69 -7.13 -8.61
C TRP A 162 14.96 -7.39 -7.29
N MET A 163 13.86 -6.68 -7.02
CA MET A 163 13.05 -6.88 -5.80
C MET A 163 12.51 -8.30 -5.63
N ALA A 164 12.26 -9.02 -6.74
CA ALA A 164 11.77 -10.39 -6.70
C ALA A 164 12.84 -11.43 -6.29
N THR A 165 14.13 -11.10 -6.39
CA THR A 165 15.22 -12.07 -6.26
C THR A 165 16.30 -11.66 -5.26
N ALA A 166 16.57 -10.36 -5.15
CA ALA A 166 17.59 -9.81 -4.28
C ALA A 166 17.21 -9.96 -2.80
N LYS A 167 18.21 -10.20 -1.97
CA LYS A 167 18.05 -10.39 -0.53
C LYS A 167 18.94 -9.45 0.27
N HIS A 168 18.42 -8.98 1.38
CA HIS A 168 19.16 -8.15 2.33
C HIS A 168 20.32 -8.94 2.94
N PRO A 169 21.57 -8.45 2.93
CA PRO A 169 22.75 -9.25 3.28
C PRO A 169 22.80 -9.66 4.76
N ARG A 170 22.25 -8.84 5.66
CA ARG A 170 22.18 -9.17 7.10
C ARG A 170 21.10 -10.18 7.45
N PHE A 171 19.95 -10.11 6.78
CA PHE A 171 18.74 -10.85 7.18
C PHE A 171 18.46 -12.05 6.29
N ASN A 172 19.08 -12.11 5.10
CA ASN A 172 18.83 -13.11 4.08
C ASN A 172 17.34 -13.22 3.70
N GLN A 173 16.64 -12.09 3.73
CA GLN A 173 15.23 -11.96 3.35
C GLN A 173 15.08 -11.05 2.14
N PRO A 174 14.04 -11.22 1.31
CA PRO A 174 13.68 -10.27 0.27
C PRO A 174 13.55 -8.85 0.84
N TYR A 175 13.96 -7.83 0.07
CA TYR A 175 13.95 -6.44 0.54
C TYR A 175 12.54 -5.94 0.93
N ASN A 176 11.49 -6.42 0.27
CA ASN A 176 10.10 -6.09 0.62
C ASN A 176 9.61 -6.74 1.92
N ALA A 177 10.38 -7.65 2.52
CA ALA A 177 10.11 -8.21 3.84
C ALA A 177 10.88 -7.49 4.96
N VAL A 178 11.80 -6.58 4.62
CA VAL A 178 12.60 -5.82 5.59
C VAL A 178 12.00 -4.43 5.81
N VAL A 179 10.72 -4.43 6.20
CA VAL A 179 9.87 -3.24 6.38
C VAL A 179 9.48 -3.08 7.85
N TYR A 180 9.14 -1.86 8.26
CA TYR A 180 8.62 -1.58 9.59
C TYR A 180 7.10 -1.68 9.59
N GLN A 181 6.57 -2.70 10.28
CA GLN A 181 5.13 -2.83 10.51
C GLN A 181 4.67 -1.80 11.56
N PRO A 182 3.53 -1.12 11.37
CA PRO A 182 2.50 -1.32 10.34
C PRO A 182 2.62 -0.35 9.14
N CYS A 183 3.77 0.30 8.95
CA CYS A 183 3.92 1.41 8.03
C CYS A 183 3.85 1.02 6.54
N LEU A 184 4.14 -0.24 6.20
CA LEU A 184 3.99 -0.82 4.86
C LEU A 184 3.31 -2.19 4.98
N ASN A 185 2.24 -2.40 4.21
CA ASN A 185 1.48 -3.66 4.12
C ASN A 185 1.64 -4.30 2.74
#